data_AF-A0A933TGC4-F1
#
_entry.id   AF-A0A933TGC4-F1
#
_cell.length_a   1.000
_cell.length_b   1.000
_cell.length_c   1.000
_cell.angle_alpha   90.00
_cell.angle_beta   90.00
_cell.angle_gamma   90.00
#
_symmetry.space_group_name_H-M   'P 1'
#
loop_
_entity.id
_entity.type
_entity.pdbx_description
1 polymer ?
#
loop_
_entity_poly.entity_id
_entity_poly.type
_entity_poly.pdbx_seq_one_letter_code
_entity_poly.pdbx_strand_id
1 'polypeptide(L)'
;MGATMDDVMLEALVERAAGATAYPATPMLRGRVLAAIAEPPSGGARRARMPRVVLAAMAVGVLAAIAIALAVPSSRSALAEFFGIDGLRIERLPGPVPGVTPTPLPAPGDLPSIAERVSLAEAERRAAFRATLPPGASGVARVYVKTYSESDTVIILHYAAFDLWEARPRDVFFHKGLPEGVVALDATVGGQQAKWIESGPHVALVFDTNGAIPGSERTVARDTLIWRTEFALYRMETTLPLAEAIRVAETLP
;
A
#
# COMPACT_ATOMS: atom_id res chain seq x y z
N MET A 1 -16.87 0.88 37.15
CA MET A 1 -16.36 -0.38 37.75
C MET A 1 -17.33 -1.47 37.33
N GLY A 2 -16.94 -2.35 36.40
CA GLY A 2 -17.84 -3.34 35.79
C GLY A 2 -17.09 -4.39 34.98
N ALA A 3 -16.77 -5.49 35.66
CA ALA A 3 -16.38 -6.83 35.22
C ALA A 3 -15.66 -7.02 33.86
N THR A 4 -14.33 -7.20 33.92
CA THR A 4 -13.58 -8.03 32.96
C THR A 4 -14.07 -9.47 33.06
N MET A 5 -14.62 -10.02 31.99
CA MET A 5 -14.95 -11.44 31.87
C MET A 5 -13.64 -12.24 31.90
N ASP A 6 -13.47 -13.07 32.93
CA ASP A 6 -12.26 -13.85 33.15
C ASP A 6 -12.07 -14.88 32.02
N ASP A 7 -10.83 -15.09 31.57
CA ASP A 7 -10.51 -15.93 30.39
C ASP A 7 -10.98 -17.39 30.59
N VAL A 8 -10.94 -17.84 31.84
CA VAL A 8 -11.46 -19.14 32.31
C VAL A 8 -12.97 -19.26 32.10
N MET A 9 -13.72 -18.17 32.23
CA MET A 9 -15.16 -18.15 31.99
C MET A 9 -15.49 -18.21 30.49
N LEU A 10 -14.63 -17.65 29.64
CA LEU A 10 -14.78 -17.73 28.19
C LEU A 10 -14.51 -19.15 27.69
N GLU A 11 -13.46 -19.80 28.20
CA GLU A 11 -13.10 -21.17 27.86
C GLU A 11 -14.22 -22.16 28.26
N ALA A 12 -14.79 -22.01 29.46
CA ALA A 12 -15.93 -22.81 29.91
C ALA A 12 -17.21 -22.58 29.07
N LEU A 13 -17.41 -21.37 28.55
CA LEU A 13 -18.52 -21.05 27.65
C LEU A 13 -18.35 -21.69 26.27
N VAL A 14 -17.13 -21.71 25.75
CA VAL A 14 -16.79 -22.34 24.46
C VAL A 14 -16.94 -23.85 24.53
N GLU A 15 -16.44 -24.50 25.59
CA GLU A 15 -16.60 -25.95 25.77
C GLU A 15 -18.07 -26.36 25.88
N ARG A 16 -18.88 -25.56 26.57
CA ARG A 16 -20.32 -25.80 26.71
C ARG A 16 -21.06 -25.63 25.37
N ALA A 17 -20.65 -24.67 24.55
CA ALA A 17 -21.19 -24.46 23.22
C ALA A 17 -20.81 -25.61 22.26
N ALA A 18 -19.56 -26.08 22.32
CA ALA A 18 -19.07 -27.19 21.51
C ALA A 18 -19.80 -28.51 21.84
N GLY A 19 -20.08 -28.76 23.12
CA GLY A 19 -20.85 -29.94 23.55
C GLY A 19 -22.32 -29.91 23.13
N ALA A 20 -22.89 -28.73 22.86
CA ALA A 20 -24.28 -28.57 22.43
C ALA A 20 -24.47 -28.63 20.90
N THR A 21 -23.39 -28.54 20.12
CA THR A 21 -23.45 -28.59 18.66
C THR A 21 -23.27 -30.01 18.14
N ALA A 22 -24.33 -30.58 17.58
CA ALA A 22 -24.23 -31.82 16.81
C ALA A 22 -23.48 -31.55 15.50
N TYR A 23 -22.27 -32.08 15.37
CA TYR A 23 -21.52 -32.03 14.13
C TYR A 23 -22.25 -32.86 13.05
N PRO A 24 -22.54 -32.31 11.86
CA PRO A 24 -23.27 -33.04 10.84
C PRO A 24 -22.42 -34.22 10.35
N ALA A 25 -23.07 -35.35 10.06
CA ALA A 25 -22.39 -36.52 9.52
C ALA A 25 -21.59 -36.14 8.27
N THR A 26 -20.32 -36.51 8.23
CA THR A 26 -19.42 -36.20 7.11
C THR A 26 -20.06 -36.66 5.80
N PRO A 27 -20.35 -35.73 4.87
CA PRO A 27 -21.00 -36.11 3.62
C PRO A 27 -20.10 -37.06 2.83
N MET A 28 -20.71 -38.06 2.16
CA MET A 28 -19.98 -39.02 1.33
C MET A 28 -19.49 -38.37 0.01
N LEU A 29 -18.44 -37.57 0.09
CA LEU A 29 -17.88 -36.80 -1.03
C LEU A 29 -17.25 -37.71 -2.10
N ARG A 30 -16.72 -38.87 -1.71
CA ARG A 30 -16.00 -39.79 -2.61
C ARG A 30 -16.85 -40.24 -3.80
N GLY A 31 -18.12 -40.62 -3.56
CA GLY A 31 -19.02 -41.07 -4.63
C GLY A 31 -19.40 -39.94 -5.59
N ARG A 32 -19.62 -38.73 -5.04
CA ARG A 32 -19.96 -37.54 -5.85
C ARG A 32 -18.81 -37.07 -6.72
N VAL A 33 -17.58 -37.11 -6.20
CA VAL A 33 -16.39 -36.72 -6.95
C VAL A 33 -16.07 -37.74 -8.05
N LEU A 34 -16.19 -39.04 -7.76
CA LEU A 34 -15.98 -40.07 -8.78
C LEU A 34 -17.04 -40.03 -9.89
N ALA A 35 -18.29 -39.71 -9.56
CA ALA A 35 -19.34 -39.51 -10.57
C ALA A 35 -19.07 -38.26 -11.44
N ALA A 36 -18.63 -37.15 -10.84
CA ALA A 36 -18.31 -35.93 -11.56
C ALA A 36 -17.07 -36.05 -12.48
N ILE A 37 -16.12 -36.91 -12.13
CA ILE A 37 -14.93 -37.18 -12.95
C ILE A 37 -15.24 -38.16 -14.09
N ALA A 38 -16.24 -39.04 -13.91
CA ALA A 38 -16.63 -40.05 -14.90
C ALA A 38 -17.57 -39.51 -16.01
N GLU A 39 -18.19 -38.34 -15.82
CA GLU A 39 -19.01 -37.71 -16.85
C GLU A 39 -18.12 -37.03 -17.93
N PRO A 40 -18.26 -37.40 -19.21
CA PRO A 40 -17.59 -36.66 -20.28
C PRO A 40 -18.17 -35.25 -20.38
N PRO A 41 -17.38 -34.23 -20.77
CA PRO A 41 -17.85 -32.85 -20.86
C PRO A 41 -18.98 -32.76 -21.89
N SER A 42 -20.20 -32.60 -21.38
CA SER A 42 -21.39 -32.39 -22.18
C SER A 42 -21.36 -30.97 -22.74
N GLY A 43 -21.26 -30.87 -24.07
CA GLY A 43 -21.14 -29.62 -24.79
C GLY A 43 -22.35 -28.69 -24.66
N GLY A 44 -22.09 -27.39 -24.78
CA GLY A 44 -23.06 -26.36 -25.15
C GLY A 44 -23.71 -25.62 -23.98
N ALA A 45 -23.02 -24.64 -23.40
CA ALA A 45 -23.62 -23.68 -22.48
C ALA A 45 -24.69 -22.84 -23.20
N ARG A 46 -25.95 -23.27 -23.12
CA ARG A 46 -27.11 -22.40 -23.39
C ARG A 46 -27.06 -21.25 -22.38
N ARG A 47 -26.74 -20.04 -22.84
CA ARG A 47 -26.89 -18.79 -22.07
C ARG A 47 -28.33 -18.71 -21.54
N ALA A 48 -28.52 -19.07 -20.28
CA ALA A 48 -29.79 -18.88 -19.58
C ALA A 48 -30.07 -17.38 -19.51
N ARG A 49 -31.09 -16.90 -20.24
CA ARG A 49 -31.56 -15.52 -20.12
C ARG A 49 -32.22 -15.38 -18.75
N MET A 50 -31.52 -14.76 -17.80
CA MET A 50 -32.12 -14.45 -16.50
C MET A 50 -33.31 -13.50 -16.70
N PRO A 51 -34.47 -13.76 -16.06
CA PRO A 51 -35.62 -12.90 -16.16
C PRO A 51 -35.28 -11.51 -15.59
N ARG A 52 -35.73 -10.45 -16.27
CA ARG A 52 -35.42 -9.04 -15.94
C ARG A 52 -35.71 -8.66 -14.48
N VAL A 53 -36.67 -9.35 -13.85
CA VAL A 53 -37.04 -9.16 -12.44
C VAL A 53 -35.91 -9.56 -11.49
N VAL A 54 -35.17 -10.64 -11.79
CA VAL A 54 -34.02 -11.07 -10.99
C VAL A 54 -32.84 -10.10 -11.18
N LEU A 55 -32.65 -9.59 -12.40
CA LEU A 55 -31.63 -8.57 -12.68
C LEU A 55 -31.93 -7.25 -11.93
N ALA A 56 -33.21 -6.84 -11.90
CA ALA A 56 -33.66 -5.66 -11.17
C ALA A 56 -33.54 -5.83 -9.65
N ALA A 57 -33.90 -7.00 -9.10
CA ALA A 57 -33.73 -7.31 -7.69
C ALA A 57 -32.25 -7.30 -7.26
N MET A 58 -31.36 -7.84 -8.11
CA MET A 58 -29.91 -7.77 -7.89
C MET A 58 -29.40 -6.33 -7.94
N ALA A 59 -29.84 -5.53 -8.91
CA ALA A 59 -29.45 -4.11 -9.01
C ALA A 59 -29.90 -3.30 -7.78
N VAL A 60 -31.14 -3.53 -7.31
CA VAL A 60 -31.66 -2.89 -6.09
C VAL A 60 -30.88 -3.37 -4.85
N GLY A 61 -30.54 -4.65 -4.76
CA GLY A 61 -29.71 -5.19 -3.68
C GLY A 61 -28.31 -4.58 -3.66
N VAL A 62 -27.68 -4.42 -4.82
CA VAL A 62 -26.37 -3.76 -4.95
C VAL A 62 -26.47 -2.28 -4.57
N LEU A 63 -27.49 -1.56 -5.03
CA LEU A 63 -27.70 -0.16 -4.67
C LEU A 63 -28.00 0.03 -3.17
N ALA A 64 -28.77 -0.88 -2.56
CA ALA A 64 -29.02 -0.88 -1.13
C ALA A 64 -27.75 -1.20 -0.33
N ALA A 65 -26.94 -2.16 -0.77
CA ALA A 65 -25.65 -2.46 -0.17
C ALA A 65 -24.68 -1.26 -0.27
N ILE A 66 -24.64 -0.58 -1.42
CA ILE A 66 -23.88 0.67 -1.60
C ILE A 66 -24.41 1.77 -0.68
N ALA A 67 -25.72 1.96 -0.58
CA ALA A 67 -26.31 2.99 0.28
C ALA A 67 -26.05 2.72 1.78
N ILE A 68 -26.10 1.45 2.21
CA ILE A 68 -25.78 1.02 3.58
C ILE A 68 -24.28 1.21 3.85
N ALA A 69 -23.41 0.80 2.92
CA ALA A 69 -21.97 1.06 3.02
C ALA A 69 -21.65 2.56 3.06
N LEU A 70 -22.39 3.37 2.30
CA LEU A 70 -22.33 4.83 2.35
C LEU A 70 -23.03 5.42 3.57
N ALA A 71 -23.71 4.68 4.44
CA ALA A 71 -24.34 5.21 5.65
C ALA A 71 -23.49 4.97 6.91
N VAL A 72 -22.59 4.00 6.88
CA VAL A 72 -21.67 3.67 7.98
C VAL A 72 -20.43 4.57 7.92
N PRO A 73 -20.14 5.41 8.94
CA PRO A 73 -19.02 6.35 8.92
C PRO A 73 -17.63 5.71 8.70
N SER A 74 -17.39 4.53 9.27
CA SER A 74 -16.13 3.79 9.11
C SER A 74 -15.94 3.20 7.70
N SER A 75 -17.03 2.92 6.98
CA SER A 75 -17.00 2.47 5.58
C SER A 75 -16.75 3.63 4.62
N ARG A 76 -17.22 4.85 4.95
CA ARG A 76 -16.88 6.08 4.19
C ARG A 76 -15.39 6.41 4.27
N SER A 77 -14.76 6.25 5.43
CA SER A 77 -13.33 6.51 5.60
C SER A 77 -12.45 5.44 4.95
N ALA A 78 -12.89 4.17 4.92
CA ALA A 78 -12.16 3.09 4.24
C ALA A 78 -12.25 3.14 2.70
N LEU A 79 -13.32 3.74 2.14
CA LEU A 79 -13.51 3.87 0.68
C LEU A 79 -12.97 5.18 0.10
N ALA A 80 -12.65 6.18 0.93
CA ALA A 80 -12.12 7.48 0.50
C ALA A 80 -10.58 7.51 0.37
N GLU A 81 -9.88 6.40 0.60
CA GLU A 81 -8.41 6.33 0.69
C GLU A 81 -7.78 5.52 -0.46
N PHE A 82 -8.32 5.66 -1.67
CA PHE A 82 -7.80 5.06 -2.90
C PHE A 82 -6.97 6.07 -3.71
N PHE A 83 -6.00 6.75 -3.08
CA PHE A 83 -5.16 7.69 -3.81
C PHE A 83 -3.88 7.02 -4.30
N GLY A 84 -4.02 6.07 -5.21
CA GLY A 84 -2.90 5.31 -5.77
C GLY A 84 -2.23 6.06 -6.91
N ILE A 85 -1.06 6.63 -6.65
CA ILE A 85 -0.04 6.72 -7.69
C ILE A 85 0.35 5.27 -7.97
N ASP A 86 0.23 4.80 -9.20
CA ASP A 86 0.45 3.37 -9.49
C ASP A 86 1.81 2.89 -8.93
N GLY A 87 1.84 1.69 -8.33
CA GLY A 87 2.98 1.19 -7.55
C GLY A 87 3.16 1.79 -6.14
N LEU A 88 2.28 2.69 -5.68
CA LEU A 88 2.29 3.30 -4.35
C LEU A 88 0.88 3.30 -3.72
N ARG A 89 0.81 2.96 -2.43
CA ARG A 89 -0.35 3.20 -1.59
C ARG A 89 -0.02 4.22 -0.51
N ILE A 90 -0.92 5.18 -0.30
CA ILE A 90 -0.89 6.09 0.85
C ILE A 90 -2.15 5.80 1.68
N GLU A 91 -1.96 5.52 2.96
CA GLU A 91 -3.02 5.11 3.89
C GLU A 91 -2.86 5.86 5.22
N ARG A 92 -3.97 6.28 5.83
CA ARG A 92 -3.97 6.83 7.18
C ARG A 92 -3.96 5.70 8.18
N LEU A 93 -2.98 5.76 9.07
CA LEU A 93 -2.89 4.81 10.16
C LEU A 93 -3.99 5.12 11.19
N PRO A 94 -4.60 4.09 11.79
CA PRO A 94 -5.56 4.29 12.87
C PRO A 94 -4.95 5.14 13.99
N GLY A 95 -5.74 6.09 14.50
CA GLY A 95 -5.38 6.85 15.68
C GLY A 95 -5.25 5.94 16.91
N PRO A 96 -4.50 6.38 17.94
CA PRO A 96 -4.37 5.60 19.15
C PRO A 96 -5.73 5.41 19.83
N VAL A 97 -6.00 4.18 20.23
CA VAL A 97 -7.21 3.87 20.99
C VAL A 97 -7.11 4.56 22.35
N PRO A 98 -8.15 5.28 22.83
CA PRO A 98 -8.12 5.94 24.13
C PRO A 98 -7.74 4.96 25.25
N GLY A 99 -6.75 5.32 26.07
CA GLY A 99 -6.26 4.48 27.16
C GLY A 99 -5.23 3.42 26.75
N VAL A 100 -4.87 3.33 25.47
CA VAL A 100 -3.76 2.51 24.96
C VAL A 100 -2.60 3.42 24.59
N THR A 101 -1.41 3.12 25.11
CA THR A 101 -0.19 3.80 24.67
C THR A 101 0.06 3.48 23.19
N PRO A 102 0.18 4.49 22.31
CA PRO A 102 0.44 4.25 20.89
C PRO A 102 1.73 3.45 20.71
N THR A 103 1.75 2.50 19.77
CA THR A 103 2.98 1.85 19.34
C THR A 103 3.94 2.92 18.80
N PRO A 104 5.21 2.96 19.27
CA PRO A 104 6.19 3.90 18.74
C PRO A 104 6.36 3.72 17.24
N LEU A 105 6.53 4.83 16.51
CA LEU A 105 6.89 4.76 15.10
C LEU A 105 8.27 4.11 14.92
N PRO A 106 8.52 3.46 13.76
CA PRO A 106 9.82 2.93 13.40
C PRO A 106 10.91 3.98 13.54
N ALA A 107 12.15 3.54 13.78
CA ALA A 107 13.28 4.46 13.82
C ALA A 107 13.39 5.26 12.50
N PRO A 108 13.75 6.55 12.56
CA PRO A 108 14.15 7.28 11.37
C PRO A 108 15.37 6.61 10.73
N GLY A 109 15.38 6.52 9.40
CA GLY A 109 16.51 5.99 8.65
C GLY A 109 17.19 7.10 7.86
N ASP A 110 18.46 7.36 8.13
CA ASP A 110 19.31 8.17 7.26
C ASP A 110 19.80 7.35 6.05
N LEU A 111 20.21 8.01 4.97
CA LEU A 111 20.60 7.30 3.74
C LEU A 111 21.69 6.23 3.95
N PRO A 112 22.78 6.50 4.71
CA PRO A 112 23.81 5.48 4.96
C PRO A 112 23.33 4.25 5.74
N SER A 113 22.30 4.36 6.59
CA SER A 113 21.76 3.20 7.31
C SER A 113 20.77 2.38 6.49
N ILE A 114 20.10 2.99 5.51
CA ILE A 114 19.03 2.33 4.75
C ILE A 114 19.44 1.89 3.35
N ALA A 115 20.54 2.42 2.80
CA ALA A 115 20.98 2.18 1.43
C ALA A 115 22.51 2.15 1.29
N GLU A 116 23.00 1.47 0.26
CA GLU A 116 24.43 1.34 -0.03
C GLU A 116 24.91 2.51 -0.88
N ARG A 117 25.98 3.19 -0.46
CA ARG A 117 26.61 4.25 -1.28
C ARG A 117 27.43 3.63 -2.40
N VAL A 118 27.14 4.02 -3.64
CA VAL A 118 27.82 3.50 -4.84
C VAL A 118 28.16 4.62 -5.83
N SER A 119 28.82 4.28 -6.93
CA SER A 119 28.94 5.19 -8.08
C SER A 119 27.65 5.22 -8.90
N LEU A 120 27.39 6.30 -9.64
CA LEU A 120 26.24 6.39 -10.54
C LEU A 120 26.20 5.23 -11.53
N ALA A 121 27.34 4.92 -12.17
CA ALA A 121 27.43 3.83 -13.12
C ALA A 121 27.12 2.46 -12.51
N GLU A 122 27.49 2.23 -11.25
CA GLU A 122 27.12 1.01 -10.53
C GLU A 122 25.62 0.97 -10.19
N ALA A 123 25.06 2.10 -9.75
CA ALA A 123 23.63 2.20 -9.48
C ALA A 123 22.79 1.87 -10.71
N GLU A 124 23.14 2.46 -11.85
CA GLU A 124 22.44 2.22 -13.12
C GLU A 124 22.58 0.77 -13.60
N ARG A 125 23.75 0.14 -13.39
CA ARG A 125 23.94 -1.29 -13.68
C ARG A 125 23.04 -2.17 -12.83
N ARG A 126 23.02 -1.97 -11.51
CA ARG A 126 22.21 -2.76 -10.58
C ARG A 126 20.71 -2.55 -10.81
N ALA A 127 20.31 -1.33 -11.10
CA ALA A 127 18.91 -0.99 -11.34
C ALA A 127 18.41 -1.37 -12.75
N ALA A 128 19.33 -1.71 -13.66
CA ALA A 128 19.03 -1.96 -15.07
C ALA A 128 18.32 -0.78 -15.76
N PHE A 129 18.59 0.46 -15.31
CA PHE A 129 18.11 1.68 -15.94
C PHE A 129 19.03 2.88 -15.71
N ARG A 130 18.94 3.88 -16.58
CA ARG A 130 19.64 5.17 -16.42
C ARG A 130 18.90 6.06 -15.43
N ALA A 131 19.64 6.64 -14.48
CA ALA A 131 19.06 7.54 -13.50
C ALA A 131 18.76 8.89 -14.16
N THR A 132 17.64 9.47 -13.76
CA THR A 132 17.24 10.80 -14.20
C THR A 132 17.91 11.84 -13.32
N LEU A 133 18.68 12.75 -13.92
CA LEU A 133 19.38 13.81 -13.19
C LEU A 133 18.63 15.14 -13.36
N PRO A 134 18.19 15.80 -12.27
CA PRO A 134 17.66 17.16 -12.36
C PRO A 134 18.70 18.12 -12.96
N PRO A 135 18.41 18.80 -14.09
CA PRO A 135 19.28 19.82 -14.64
C PRO A 135 19.47 20.98 -13.66
N GLY A 136 20.69 21.51 -13.58
CA GLY A 136 20.98 22.69 -12.75
C GLY A 136 20.98 22.43 -11.24
N ALA A 137 20.81 21.20 -10.78
CA ALA A 137 21.09 20.81 -9.39
C ALA A 137 22.60 20.85 -9.14
N SER A 138 23.16 22.06 -9.01
CA SER A 138 24.55 22.29 -8.66
C SER A 138 24.80 21.86 -7.21
N GLY A 139 25.77 21.00 -6.99
CA GLY A 139 26.13 20.52 -5.65
C GLY A 139 26.04 19.01 -5.55
N VAL A 140 27.16 18.40 -5.18
CA VAL A 140 27.44 16.95 -5.12
C VAL A 140 26.22 16.06 -4.91
N ALA A 141 25.81 15.35 -5.96
CA ALA A 141 24.96 14.17 -5.84
C ALA A 141 25.80 13.01 -5.28
N ARG A 142 25.48 12.54 -4.07
CA ARG A 142 25.92 11.20 -3.64
C ARG A 142 24.89 10.19 -4.13
N VAL A 143 25.35 9.06 -4.65
CA VAL A 143 24.44 8.04 -5.18
C VAL A 143 24.35 6.89 -4.18
N TYR A 144 23.12 6.51 -3.86
CA TYR A 144 22.83 5.34 -3.05
C TYR A 144 21.91 4.40 -3.82
N VAL A 145 21.99 3.13 -3.46
CA VAL A 145 21.14 2.07 -4.01
C VAL A 145 20.49 1.30 -2.89
N LYS A 146 19.20 1.02 -3.06
CA LYS A 146 18.46 0.07 -2.22
C LYS A 146 17.81 -0.99 -3.11
N THR A 147 18.20 -2.23 -2.90
CA THR A 147 17.60 -3.39 -3.56
C THR A 147 16.61 -4.04 -2.61
N TYR A 148 15.39 -4.24 -3.09
CA TYR A 148 14.29 -4.90 -2.35
C TYR A 148 14.04 -6.33 -2.85
N SER A 149 14.24 -6.57 -4.15
CA SER A 149 14.13 -7.87 -4.80
C SER A 149 15.17 -7.96 -5.93
N GLU A 150 15.27 -9.10 -6.62
CA GLU A 150 16.12 -9.23 -7.82
C GLU A 150 15.73 -8.26 -8.94
N SER A 151 14.45 -7.89 -9.03
CA SER A 151 13.89 -7.01 -10.06
C SER A 151 13.75 -5.54 -9.60
N ASP A 152 13.72 -5.30 -8.29
CA ASP A 152 13.34 -4.01 -7.70
C ASP A 152 14.51 -3.37 -6.98
N THR A 153 15.20 -2.51 -7.72
CA THR A 153 16.29 -1.68 -7.22
C THR A 153 15.94 -0.21 -7.40
N VAL A 154 16.17 0.56 -6.33
CA VAL A 154 15.91 2.00 -6.28
C VAL A 154 17.22 2.76 -6.30
N ILE A 155 17.34 3.73 -7.22
CA ILE A 155 18.45 4.68 -7.25
C ILE A 155 18.04 5.90 -6.43
N ILE A 156 18.95 6.36 -5.57
CA ILE A 156 18.74 7.51 -4.71
C ILE A 156 19.85 8.53 -4.96
N LEU A 157 19.46 9.72 -5.41
CA LEU A 157 20.35 10.85 -5.63
C LEU A 157 20.22 11.82 -4.46
N HIS A 158 21.28 11.93 -3.67
CA HIS A 158 21.33 12.79 -2.50
C HIS A 158 21.92 14.15 -2.85
N TYR A 159 21.10 15.19 -2.77
CA TYR A 159 21.47 16.60 -2.92
C TYR A 159 21.40 17.32 -1.57
N ALA A 160 21.95 18.52 -1.50
CA ALA A 160 21.94 19.32 -0.26
C ALA A 160 20.52 19.59 0.26
N ALA A 161 19.57 19.87 -0.63
CA ALA A 161 18.20 20.27 -0.26
C ALA A 161 17.18 19.12 -0.36
N PHE A 162 17.50 18.00 -1.02
CA PHE A 162 16.56 16.90 -1.23
C PHE A 162 17.25 15.58 -1.57
N ASP A 163 16.55 14.48 -1.31
CA ASP A 163 16.88 13.14 -1.79
C ASP A 163 15.85 12.75 -2.86
N LEU A 164 16.31 12.47 -4.08
CA LEU A 164 15.47 12.00 -5.18
C LEU A 164 15.60 10.48 -5.31
N TRP A 165 14.48 9.79 -5.14
CA TRP A 165 14.35 8.34 -5.25
C TRP A 165 13.68 8.03 -6.58
N GLU A 166 14.31 7.20 -7.41
CA GLU A 166 13.76 6.72 -8.68
C GLU A 166 13.62 5.19 -8.63
N ALA A 167 12.39 4.71 -8.84
CA ALA A 167 12.06 3.29 -8.82
C ALA A 167 11.22 2.90 -10.04
N ARG A 168 11.39 1.66 -10.51
CA ARG A 168 10.57 1.07 -11.58
C ARG A 168 9.98 -0.25 -11.07
N PRO A 169 9.03 -0.18 -10.12
CA PRO A 169 8.56 -1.35 -9.41
C PRO A 169 7.95 -2.38 -10.35
N ARG A 170 8.32 -3.64 -10.18
CA ARG A 170 7.79 -4.80 -10.89
C ARG A 170 7.14 -5.79 -9.93
N ASP A 171 7.86 -6.18 -8.88
CA ASP A 171 7.43 -7.22 -7.95
C ASP A 171 7.14 -6.65 -6.54
N VAL A 172 7.47 -5.38 -6.31
CA VAL A 172 7.19 -4.68 -5.06
C VAL A 172 6.17 -3.56 -5.22
N PHE A 173 5.50 -3.21 -4.13
CA PHE A 173 4.74 -1.97 -4.03
C PHE A 173 5.18 -1.16 -2.81
N PHE A 174 5.16 0.16 -2.97
CA PHE A 174 5.51 1.08 -1.90
C PHE A 174 4.27 1.44 -1.09
N HIS A 175 4.45 1.60 0.22
CA HIS A 175 3.40 1.98 1.13
C HIS A 175 3.83 3.18 1.98
N LYS A 176 2.89 4.10 2.20
CA LYS A 176 3.04 5.26 3.08
C LYS A 176 1.94 5.24 4.13
N GLY A 177 2.34 5.04 5.38
CA GLY A 177 1.45 5.15 6.53
C GLY A 177 1.50 6.57 7.09
N LEU A 178 0.37 7.25 7.12
CA LEU A 178 0.24 8.60 7.65
C LEU A 178 -0.42 8.54 9.04
N PRO A 179 0.33 8.80 10.13
CA PRO A 179 -0.26 8.97 11.45
C PRO A 179 -1.27 10.13 11.48
N GLU A 180 -2.06 10.17 12.56
CA GLU A 180 -2.96 11.28 12.83
C GLU A 180 -2.21 12.62 12.84
N GLY A 181 -2.80 13.64 12.22
CA GLY A 181 -2.21 14.97 12.11
C GLY A 181 -1.23 15.16 10.94
N VAL A 182 -0.77 14.10 10.27
CA VAL A 182 0.03 14.24 9.05
C VAL A 182 -0.86 14.62 7.86
N VAL A 183 -0.49 15.71 7.18
CA VAL A 183 -1.24 16.27 6.05
C VAL A 183 -0.67 15.74 4.74
N ALA A 184 -1.55 15.24 3.88
CA ALA A 184 -1.22 14.89 2.51
C ALA A 184 -2.15 15.64 1.56
N LEU A 185 -1.56 16.35 0.60
CA LEU A 185 -2.23 17.20 -0.37
C LEU A 185 -2.10 16.59 -1.77
N ASP A 186 -3.12 16.81 -2.59
CA ASP A 186 -3.00 16.61 -4.04
C ASP A 186 -2.09 17.69 -4.65
N ALA A 187 -1.24 17.26 -5.57
CA ALA A 187 -0.37 18.11 -6.35
C ALA A 187 -0.34 17.64 -7.81
N THR A 188 0.36 18.39 -8.65
CA THR A 188 0.57 18.03 -10.05
C THR A 188 2.01 18.37 -10.42
N VAL A 189 2.66 17.47 -11.16
CA VAL A 189 4.01 17.65 -11.71
C VAL A 189 3.91 17.42 -13.21
N GLY A 190 4.11 18.46 -14.02
CA GLY A 190 4.08 18.31 -15.48
C GLY A 190 2.78 17.71 -16.03
N GLY A 191 1.65 17.99 -15.36
CA GLY A 191 0.34 17.41 -15.69
C GLY A 191 0.07 16.01 -15.11
N GLN A 192 1.06 15.36 -14.49
CA GLN A 192 0.90 14.08 -13.81
C GLN A 192 0.39 14.26 -12.38
N GLN A 193 -0.44 13.32 -11.93
CA GLN A 193 -0.91 13.31 -10.54
C GLN A 193 0.27 13.12 -9.58
N ALA A 194 0.30 13.97 -8.56
CA ALA A 194 1.30 13.92 -7.51
C ALA A 194 0.65 14.01 -6.13
N LYS A 195 1.40 13.59 -5.12
CA LYS A 195 1.04 13.71 -3.71
C LYS A 195 2.14 14.43 -2.96
N TRP A 196 1.76 15.40 -2.17
CA TRP A 196 2.65 16.13 -1.28
C TRP A 196 2.29 15.78 0.16
N ILE A 197 3.22 15.16 0.88
CA ILE A 197 3.09 14.92 2.32
C ILE A 197 3.83 16.05 3.02
N GLU A 198 3.08 16.91 3.70
CA GLU A 198 3.66 18.00 4.51
C GLU A 198 4.32 17.42 5.77
N SER A 199 5.34 18.13 6.23
CA SER A 199 6.19 17.80 7.36
C SER A 199 5.43 17.11 8.49
N GLY A 200 5.92 15.93 8.87
CA GLY A 200 5.32 15.09 9.89
C GLY A 200 5.91 13.68 9.80
N PRO A 201 6.15 13.02 10.95
CA PRO A 201 6.71 11.67 10.93
C PRO A 201 5.70 10.72 10.27
N HIS A 202 6.08 10.15 9.13
CA HIS A 202 5.25 9.20 8.40
C HIS A 202 6.06 7.95 8.05
N VAL A 203 5.36 6.81 7.96
CA VAL A 203 5.99 5.51 7.74
C VAL A 203 6.19 5.29 6.25
N ALA A 204 7.39 4.88 5.86
CA ALA A 204 7.66 4.28 4.56
C ALA A 204 7.87 2.79 4.75
N LEU A 205 7.16 1.97 3.97
CA LEU A 205 7.25 0.52 4.01
C LEU A 205 7.20 -0.04 2.59
N VAL A 206 7.85 -1.17 2.35
CA VAL A 206 7.81 -1.86 1.05
C VAL A 206 7.26 -3.26 1.25
N PHE A 207 6.45 -3.69 0.29
CA PHE A 207 5.84 -5.01 0.28
C PHE A 207 6.16 -5.74 -1.02
N ASP A 208 6.21 -7.07 -0.95
CA ASP A 208 6.21 -7.99 -2.08
C ASP A 208 4.98 -8.91 -2.02
N THR A 209 4.98 -9.99 -2.80
CA THR A 209 3.92 -11.01 -2.80
C THR A 209 3.84 -11.83 -1.51
N ASN A 210 4.89 -11.81 -0.68
CA ASN A 210 4.98 -12.51 0.61
C ASN A 210 4.60 -11.61 1.80
N GLY A 211 4.49 -10.30 1.59
CA GLY A 211 4.09 -9.33 2.61
C GLY A 211 5.11 -8.20 2.77
N ALA A 212 5.20 -7.66 3.98
CA ALA A 212 6.14 -6.57 4.27
C ALA A 212 7.59 -7.08 4.20
N ILE A 213 8.45 -6.37 3.46
CA ILE A 213 9.87 -6.71 3.35
C ILE A 213 10.59 -6.31 4.65
N PRO A 214 11.22 -7.25 5.36
CA PRO A 214 11.92 -6.95 6.61
C PRO A 214 12.99 -5.87 6.43
N GLY A 215 13.03 -4.90 7.35
CA GLY A 215 14.00 -3.79 7.31
C GLY A 215 13.75 -2.74 6.21
N SER A 216 12.61 -2.81 5.52
CA SER A 216 12.18 -1.73 4.60
C SER A 216 11.43 -0.60 5.34
N GLU A 217 10.93 -0.88 6.54
CA GLU A 217 10.16 0.05 7.34
C GLU A 217 11.05 1.15 7.95
N ARG A 218 10.64 2.41 7.81
CA ARG A 218 11.29 3.54 8.49
C ARG A 218 10.36 4.73 8.63
N THR A 219 10.68 5.61 9.58
CA THR A 219 10.05 6.93 9.65
C THR A 219 10.76 7.92 8.73
N VAL A 220 9.97 8.70 8.01
CA VAL A 220 10.37 9.85 7.21
C VAL A 220 9.83 11.10 7.88
N ALA A 221 10.69 12.08 8.14
CA ALA A 221 10.32 13.33 8.83
C ALA A 221 10.39 14.58 7.93
N ARG A 222 10.72 14.39 6.66
CA ARG A 222 10.84 15.46 5.66
C ARG A 222 9.58 15.57 4.82
N ASP A 223 9.35 16.75 4.27
CA ASP A 223 8.35 16.93 3.23
C ASP A 223 8.62 15.95 2.09
N THR A 224 7.56 15.37 1.53
CA THR A 224 7.72 14.32 0.52
C THR A 224 6.79 14.57 -0.66
N LEU A 225 7.36 14.89 -1.82
CA LEU A 225 6.66 14.88 -3.10
C LEU A 225 6.77 13.49 -3.72
N ILE A 226 5.65 12.93 -4.17
CA ILE A 226 5.62 11.63 -4.84
C ILE A 226 4.81 11.78 -6.12
N TRP A 227 5.33 11.28 -7.24
CA TRP A 227 4.64 11.30 -8.52
C TRP A 227 5.12 10.13 -9.38
N ARG A 228 4.30 9.75 -10.35
CA ARG A 228 4.66 8.75 -11.37
C ARG A 228 4.63 9.38 -12.73
N THR A 229 5.58 8.95 -13.55
CA THR A 229 5.64 9.24 -14.98
C THR A 229 5.53 7.91 -15.72
N GLU A 230 5.50 7.94 -17.05
CA GLU A 230 5.47 6.69 -17.83
C GLU A 230 6.74 5.83 -17.61
N PHE A 231 7.81 6.43 -17.10
CA PHE A 231 9.12 5.78 -16.96
C PHE A 231 9.40 5.27 -15.55
N ALA A 232 8.98 5.99 -14.52
CA ALA A 232 9.34 5.68 -13.14
C ALA A 232 8.34 6.22 -12.11
N LEU A 233 8.41 5.65 -10.92
CA LEU A 233 7.88 6.24 -9.70
C LEU A 233 9.01 7.07 -9.07
N TYR A 234 8.75 8.36 -8.85
CA TYR A 234 9.67 9.27 -8.20
C TYR A 234 9.18 9.67 -6.81
N ARG A 235 10.12 9.80 -5.89
CA ARG A 235 9.88 10.39 -4.57
C ARG A 235 10.99 11.38 -4.25
N MET A 236 10.63 12.59 -3.86
CA MET A 236 11.55 13.61 -3.39
C MET A 236 11.32 13.88 -1.90
N GLU A 237 12.25 13.45 -1.05
CA GLU A 237 12.29 13.83 0.37
C GLU A 237 13.08 15.13 0.50
N THR A 238 12.44 16.22 0.92
CA THR A 238 12.97 17.58 0.70
C THR A 238 12.78 18.50 1.90
N THR A 239 13.54 19.58 1.92
CA THR A 239 13.27 20.77 2.76
C THR A 239 12.85 21.97 1.92
N LEU A 240 12.71 21.79 0.61
CA LEU A 240 12.22 22.80 -0.31
C LEU A 240 10.71 22.98 -0.11
N PRO A 241 10.19 24.21 -0.24
CA PRO A 241 8.75 24.42 -0.28
C PRO A 241 8.13 23.71 -1.50
N LEU A 242 6.86 23.30 -1.39
CA LEU A 242 6.14 22.55 -2.44
C LEU A 242 6.31 23.14 -3.85
N ALA A 243 6.17 24.46 -4.01
CA ALA A 243 6.30 25.10 -5.31
C ALA A 243 7.70 24.94 -5.93
N GLU A 244 8.76 24.89 -5.12
CA GLU A 244 10.12 24.65 -5.60
C GLU A 244 10.40 23.18 -5.85
N ALA A 245 9.88 22.29 -4.99
CA ALA A 245 9.92 20.85 -5.21
C ALA A 245 9.24 20.48 -6.54
N ILE A 246 8.08 21.06 -6.85
CA ILE A 246 7.39 20.89 -8.14
C ILE A 246 8.27 21.40 -9.28
N ARG A 247 8.85 22.61 -9.18
CA ARG A 247 9.74 23.13 -10.24
C ARG A 247 10.90 22.21 -10.54
N VAL A 248 11.52 21.61 -9.51
CA VAL A 248 12.58 20.61 -9.71
C VAL A 248 12.00 19.34 -10.34
N ALA A 249 10.87 18.85 -9.85
CA ALA A 249 10.23 17.65 -10.37
C ALA A 249 9.81 17.78 -11.85
N GLU A 250 9.38 18.96 -12.27
CA GLU A 250 9.00 19.29 -13.67
C GLU A 250 10.19 19.33 -14.63
N THR A 251 11.42 19.31 -14.12
CA THR A 251 12.62 19.16 -14.96
C THR A 251 12.93 17.70 -15.32
N LEU A 252 12.19 16.76 -14.72
CA LEU A 252 12.33 15.33 -14.92
C LEU A 252 11.30 14.85 -15.98
N PRO A 253 11.61 13.78 -16.75
CA PRO A 253 10.76 13.26 -17.83
C PRO A 253 9.39 12.78 -17.36
#